data_AF-A0A1H4AIZ2-F1
#
_entry.id   AF-A0A1H4AIZ2-F1
#
_cell.length_a   1.000
_cell.length_b   1.000
_cell.length_c   1.000
_cell.angle_alpha   90.00
_cell.angle_beta   90.00
_cell.angle_gamma   90.00
#
_symmetry.space_group_name_H-M   'P 1'
#
loop_
_entity.id
_entity.type
_entity.pdbx_description
1 polymer ?
#
loop_
_entity_poly.entity_id
_entity_poly.type
_entity_poly.pdbx_seq_one_letter_code
_entity_poly.pdbx_strand_id
1 'polypeptide(L)' 'MGEVSGWGTGMADEILEALLQGSTLFPSIIGENIDHSRRGVNCRLNTLQASGFVDKVDRGKYKNSKKRNAFIEETD' A
#
# COMPACT_ATOMS: atom_id res chain seq x y z
N MET A 1 2.33 17.78 19.72
CA MET A 1 1.97 16.57 18.93
C MET A 1 2.53 16.78 17.54
N GLY A 2 3.44 15.90 17.10
CA GLY A 2 4.20 16.11 15.87
C GLY A 2 3.29 16.13 14.64
N GLU A 3 3.40 17.19 13.85
CA GLU A 3 2.82 17.25 12.52
C GLU A 3 3.58 16.26 11.62
N VAL A 4 3.03 15.06 11.48
CA VAL A 4 3.49 14.12 10.45
C VAL A 4 3.11 14.71 9.10
N SER A 5 4.11 15.19 8.38
CA SER A 5 3.99 15.81 7.07
C SER A 5 3.28 14.85 6.10
N GLY A 6 1.99 15.11 5.86
CA GLY A 6 1.02 14.23 5.20
C GLY A 6 1.19 14.09 3.69
N TRP A 7 2.40 13.85 3.19
CA TRP A 7 2.63 13.60 1.76
C TRP A 7 3.36 12.28 1.46
N GLY A 8 3.90 11.61 2.48
CA GLY A 8 4.61 10.33 2.32
C GLY A 8 3.96 9.16 3.06
N THR A 9 3.66 9.33 4.35
CA THR A 9 3.31 8.20 5.22
C THR A 9 1.82 7.84 5.13
N GLY A 10 0.92 8.82 5.23
CA GLY A 10 -0.54 8.57 5.26
C GLY A 10 -1.06 7.75 4.07
N MET A 11 -0.73 8.15 2.83
CA MET A 11 -1.16 7.41 1.64
C MET A 11 -0.57 5.98 1.58
N ALA A 12 0.64 5.75 2.11
CA ALA A 12 1.17 4.38 2.15
C ALA A 12 0.36 3.51 3.12
N ASP A 13 0.06 4.04 4.30
CA ASP A 13 -0.71 3.33 5.31
C ASP A 13 -2.13 3.03 4.79
N GLU A 14 -2.79 4.00 4.18
CA GLU A 14 -4.10 3.85 3.54
C GLU A 14 -4.09 2.80 2.40
N ILE A 15 -3.04 2.77 1.57
CA ILE A 15 -2.88 1.74 0.53
C ILE A 15 -2.71 0.35 1.17
N LEU A 16 -1.93 0.25 2.25
CA LEU A 16 -1.73 -1.00 2.96
C LEU A 16 -3.00 -1.48 3.67
N GLU A 17 -3.81 -0.55 4.20
CA GLU A 17 -5.15 -0.79 4.72
C GLU A 17 -6.13 -1.26 3.65
N ALA A 18 -6.14 -0.64 2.47
CA ALA A 18 -6.94 -1.10 1.35
C ALA A 18 -6.56 -2.53 0.89
N LEU A 19 -5.30 -2.93 1.09
CA LEU A 19 -4.77 -4.26 0.75
C LEU A 19 -4.75 -5.24 1.93
N LEU A 20 -5.19 -4.82 3.13
CA LEU A 20 -5.39 -5.71 4.27
C LEU A 20 -6.51 -6.72 3.93
N GLN A 21 -6.49 -7.89 4.57
CA GLN A 21 -7.35 -9.07 4.26
C GLN A 21 -7.00 -9.85 2.97
N GLY A 22 -5.85 -9.60 2.34
CA GLY A 22 -5.35 -10.45 1.25
C GLY A 22 -6.02 -10.21 -0.11
N SER A 23 -6.81 -9.14 -0.22
CA SER A 23 -7.43 -8.68 -1.46
C SER A 23 -6.37 -8.27 -2.49
N THR A 24 -6.61 -8.65 -3.73
CA THR A 24 -5.80 -8.25 -4.88
C THR A 24 -6.53 -7.11 -5.59
N LEU A 25 -5.97 -5.90 -5.55
CA LEU A 25 -6.64 -4.70 -6.06
C LEU A 25 -5.86 -4.02 -7.19
N PHE A 26 -6.60 -3.33 -8.04
CA PHE A 26 -6.04 -2.42 -9.03
C PHE A 26 -5.80 -1.03 -8.42
N PRO A 27 -4.81 -0.27 -8.91
CA PRO A 27 -4.56 1.11 -8.47
C PRO A 27 -5.76 2.04 -8.57
N SER A 28 -6.71 1.78 -9.49
CA SER A 28 -7.95 2.55 -9.59
C SER A 28 -8.87 2.30 -8.41
N ILE A 29 -9.10 1.03 -8.05
CA ILE A 29 -9.95 0.65 -6.92
C ILE A 29 -9.35 1.14 -5.60
N ILE A 30 -8.03 1.04 -5.45
CA ILE A 30 -7.33 1.57 -4.28
C ILE A 30 -7.54 3.09 -4.19
N GLY A 31 -7.38 3.81 -5.31
CA GLY A 31 -7.60 5.26 -5.36
C GLY A 31 -9.04 5.67 -5.04
N GLU A 32 -10.02 4.92 -5.52
CA GLU A 32 -11.44 5.13 -5.19
C GLU A 32 -11.70 4.92 -3.68
N ASN A 33 -11.05 3.93 -3.06
CA ASN A 33 -11.23 3.63 -1.64
C ASN A 33 -10.61 4.68 -0.70
N ILE A 34 -9.57 5.39 -1.14
CA ILE A 34 -8.79 6.33 -0.31
C ILE A 34 -8.89 7.79 -0.81
N ASP A 35 -9.84 8.07 -1.72
CA ASP A 35 -10.04 9.38 -2.36
C ASP A 35 -8.76 9.98 -2.96
N HIS A 36 -8.00 9.14 -3.66
CA HIS A 36 -6.75 9.54 -4.31
C HIS A 36 -6.72 9.21 -5.80
N SER A 37 -5.98 10.04 -6.54
CA SER A 37 -5.77 9.80 -7.96
C SER A 37 -5.06 8.46 -8.19
N ARG A 38 -5.51 7.71 -9.19
CA ARG A 38 -4.84 6.49 -9.66
C ARG A 38 -3.33 6.70 -9.88
N ARG A 39 -2.93 7.86 -10.40
CA ARG A 39 -1.51 8.18 -10.67
C ARG A 39 -0.71 8.29 -9.38
N GLY A 40 -1.24 8.96 -8.35
CA GLY A 40 -0.61 9.06 -7.03
C GLY A 40 -0.44 7.68 -6.39
N VAL A 41 -1.52 6.89 -6.41
CA VAL A 41 -1.52 5.50 -5.91
C VAL A 41 -0.48 4.64 -6.63
N ASN A 42 -0.41 4.72 -7.97
CA ASN A 42 0.58 3.97 -8.75
C ASN A 42 2.02 4.34 -8.38
N CYS A 43 2.29 5.63 -8.19
CA CYS A 43 3.60 6.11 -7.76
C CYS A 43 3.97 5.50 -6.41
N ARG A 44 3.04 5.54 -5.45
CA ARG A 44 3.26 5.03 -4.10
C ARG A 44 3.37 3.51 -4.04
N LEU A 45 2.56 2.78 -4.81
CA LEU A 45 2.66 1.33 -4.95
C LEU A 45 4.03 0.90 -5.49
N ASN A 46 4.62 1.64 -6.43
CA ASN A 46 5.98 1.34 -6.90
C ASN A 46 7.02 1.50 -5.79
N THR A 47 6.91 2.55 -4.95
CA THR A 47 7.79 2.71 -3.78
C THR A 47 7.59 1.59 -2.77
N LEU A 48 6.35 1.25 -2.43
CA LEU A 48 6.03 0.17 -1.50
C LEU A 48 6.50 -1.20 -2.02
N GLN A 49 6.43 -1.42 -3.33
CA GLN A 49 6.94 -2.63 -3.98
C GLN A 49 8.46 -2.71 -3.89
N ALA A 50 9.17 -1.61 -4.16
CA ALA A 50 10.62 -1.55 -4.05
C ALA A 50 11.10 -1.84 -2.61
N SER A 51 10.33 -1.41 -1.62
CA SER A 51 10.60 -1.67 -0.20
C SER A 51 10.08 -3.04 0.29
N GLY A 52 9.39 -3.82 -0.55
CA GLY A 52 8.92 -5.17 -0.20
C GLY A 52 7.64 -5.24 0.63
N PHE A 53 6.86 -4.17 0.73
CA PHE A 53 5.58 -4.15 1.46
C PHE A 53 4.40 -4.67 0.63
N VAL A 54 4.46 -4.52 -0.70
CA VAL A 54 3.42 -5.01 -1.63
C VAL A 54 4.05 -5.78 -2.78
N ASP A 55 3.33 -6.76 -3.28
CA ASP A 55 3.71 -7.57 -4.43
C ASP A 55 2.76 -7.31 -5.60
N LYS A 56 3.34 -7.16 -6.80
CA LYS A 56 2.58 -7.12 -8.05
C LYS A 56 2.32 -8.54 -8.53
N VAL A 57 1.08 -8.98 -8.45
CA VAL A 57 0.70 -10.38 -8.72
C VAL A 57 0.25 -10.63 -10.17
N ASP A 58 -0.16 -9.59 -10.88
CA ASP A 58 -0.67 -9.68 -12.26
C ASP A 58 -0.53 -8.30 -12.96
N ARG A 59 -0.96 -8.20 -14.24
CA ARG A 59 -1.02 -6.96 -15.03
C ARG A 59 -1.85 -5.88 -14.33
N GLY A 60 -1.16 -5.09 -13.53
CA GLY A 60 -1.73 -3.94 -12.82
C GLY A 60 -2.45 -4.29 -11.52
N LYS A 61 -2.26 -5.49 -10.98
CA LYS A 61 -2.85 -5.89 -9.70
C LYS A 61 -1.79 -5.99 -8.62
N TYR A 62 -2.12 -5.48 -7.44
CA TYR A 62 -1.26 -5.44 -6.27
C TYR A 62 -1.91 -6.18 -5.11
N LYS A 63 -1.06 -6.77 -4.27
CA LYS A 63 -1.43 -7.47 -3.06
C LYS A 63 -0.42 -7.10 -1.97
N ASN A 64 -0.85 -7.14 -0.72
CA ASN A 64 0.05 -7.04 0.42
C ASN A 64 1.07 -8.21 0.46
N SER A 65 2.36 -7.89 0.67
CA SER A 65 3.42 -8.89 0.67
C SER A 65 3.40 -9.76 1.93
N LYS A 66 3.69 -11.05 1.76
CA LYS A 66 3.86 -11.97 2.91
C LYS A 66 5.03 -11.53 3.81
N LYS A 67 6.04 -10.83 3.27
CA LYS A 67 7.16 -10.29 4.06
C LYS A 67 6.73 -9.24 5.08
N ARG A 68 5.66 -8.49 4.79
CA ARG A 68 5.08 -7.56 5.78
C ARG A 68 4.60 -8.29 7.02
N ASN A 69 3.94 -9.44 6.86
CA ASN A 69 3.40 -10.18 8.02
C ASN A 69 4.51 -10.69 8.95
N ALA A 70 5.64 -11.14 8.38
CA ALA A 70 6.79 -11.56 9.20
C ALA A 70 7.43 -10.39 9.97
N PHE A 71 7.40 -9.17 9.42
CA PHE A 71 7.89 -7.97 10.11
C PHE A 71 6.99 -7.52 11.26
N ILE A 72 5.70 -7.88 11.26
CA ILE A 72 4.75 -7.52 12.32
C ILE A 72 4.80 -8.55 13.46
N GLU A 73 5.05 -9.83 13.16
CA GLU A 73 5.14 -10.90 14.17
C GLU A 73 6.40 -10.88 15.04
N GLU A 74 7.43 -10.08 14.69
CA GLU A 74 8.70 -10.02 15.46
C GLU A 74 8.76 -8.82 16.43
N THR A 75 7.66 -8.08 16.60
CA THR A 75 7.57 -6.95 17.54
C THR A 75 6.27 -6.99 18.36
N ASP A 76 5.82 -8.19 18.73
CA ASP A 76 4.82 -8.44 19.78
C ASP A 76 5.44 -9.29 20.91
#